data_AF-R4K2P4-F1
#
_entry.id   AF-R4K2P4-F1
#
_cell.length_a   1.000
_cell.length_b   1.000
_cell.length_c   1.000
_cell.angle_alpha   90.00
_cell.angle_beta   90.00
_cell.angle_gamma   90.00
#
_symmetry.space_group_name_H-M   'P 1'
#
loop_
_entity.id
_entity.type
_entity.pdbx_description
1 polymer ?
#
loop_
_entity_poly.entity_id
_entity_poly.type
_entity_poly.pdbx_seq_one_letter_code
_entity_poly.pdbx_strand_id
1 'polypeptide(L)' 'MGKRLNIQIDRAKELYEKYGTLARAALSLGCSPTTLKRLLIENGVEIKPYVAKRWNVNSIRY' A
#
# COMPACT_ATOMS: atom_id res chain seq x y z
N MET A 1 -8.82 -2.24 -26.43
CA MET A 1 -7.84 -2.88 -25.50
C MET A 1 -7.96 -2.21 -24.12
N GLY A 2 -9.08 -2.38 -23.41
CA GLY A 2 -9.38 -1.55 -22.21
C GLY A 2 -9.78 -2.31 -20.94
N LYS A 3 -10.02 -3.63 -21.01
CA LYS A 3 -10.56 -4.40 -19.88
C LYS A 3 -9.53 -4.83 -18.82
N ARG A 4 -8.22 -4.87 -19.14
CA ARG A 4 -7.19 -5.41 -18.23
C ARG A 4 -6.75 -4.45 -17.12
N LEU A 5 -6.82 -3.14 -17.34
CA LEU A 5 -6.42 -2.13 -16.35
C LEU A 5 -7.45 -2.00 -15.23
N ASN A 6 -8.75 -2.06 -15.56
CA ASN A 6 -9.81 -1.85 -14.58
C ASN A 6 -9.90 -3.00 -13.55
N ILE A 7 -9.68 -4.24 -13.98
CA ILE A 7 -9.67 -5.43 -13.10
C ILE A 7 -8.48 -5.37 -12.11
N GLN A 8 -7.37 -4.71 -12.48
CA GLN A 8 -6.23 -4.57 -11.59
C GLN A 8 -6.46 -3.54 -10.47
N ILE A 9 -7.32 -2.54 -10.70
CA ILE A 9 -7.62 -1.50 -9.70
C ILE A 9 -8.50 -2.04 -8.58
N ASP A 10 -9.57 -2.74 -8.92
CA ASP A 10 -10.49 -3.35 -7.95
C ASP A 10 -9.74 -4.35 -7.05
N ARG A 11 -8.95 -5.21 -7.68
CA ARG A 11 -8.09 -6.17 -6.99
C ARG A 11 -7.00 -5.49 -6.14
N ALA A 12 -6.47 -4.35 -6.57
CA ALA A 12 -5.53 -3.55 -5.79
C ALA A 12 -6.17 -2.94 -4.53
N LYS A 13 -7.42 -2.47 -4.63
CA LYS A 13 -8.20 -2.02 -3.47
C LYS A 13 -8.42 -3.16 -2.48
N GLU A 14 -8.94 -4.29 -2.95
CA GLU A 14 -9.19 -5.47 -2.09
C GLU A 14 -7.91 -5.94 -1.38
N LEU A 15 -6.79 -6.01 -2.10
CA LEU A 15 -5.51 -6.43 -1.52
C LEU A 15 -4.96 -5.39 -0.54
N TYR A 16 -5.14 -4.10 -0.83
CA TYR A 16 -4.73 -3.04 0.09
C TYR A 16 -5.56 -3.07 1.39
N GLU A 17 -6.88 -3.27 1.30
CA GLU A 17 -7.74 -3.43 2.48
C GLU A 17 -7.42 -4.70 3.25
N LYS A 18 -7.18 -5.82 2.55
CA LYS A 18 -6.87 -7.11 3.18
C LYS A 18 -5.53 -7.12 3.92
N TYR A 19 -4.49 -6.51 3.35
CA TYR A 19 -3.14 -6.54 3.93
C TYR A 19 -2.78 -5.28 4.73
N GLY A 20 -3.50 -4.17 4.55
CA GLY A 20 -3.20 -2.87 5.16
C GLY A 20 -1.88 -2.22 4.71
N THR A 21 -1.13 -2.86 3.79
CA THR A 21 0.21 -2.43 3.39
C THR A 21 0.39 -2.47 1.88
N LEU A 22 0.93 -1.38 1.32
CA LEU A 22 1.20 -1.25 -0.12
C LEU A 22 2.20 -2.30 -0.62
N ALA A 23 3.23 -2.62 0.17
CA ALA A 23 4.26 -3.58 -0.23
C ALA A 23 3.68 -4.98 -0.45
N ARG A 24 2.82 -5.44 0.46
CA ARG A 24 2.20 -6.77 0.39
C ARG A 24 1.18 -6.86 -0.75
N ALA A 25 0.40 -5.81 -0.94
CA ALA A 25 -0.54 -5.70 -2.07
C ALA A 25 0.21 -5.70 -3.41
N ALA A 26 1.30 -4.94 -3.52
CA ALA A 26 2.10 -4.84 -4.75
C ALA A 26 2.79 -6.15 -5.11
N LEU A 27 3.31 -6.89 -4.12
CA LEU A 27 3.84 -8.24 -4.29
C LEU A 27 2.79 -9.22 -4.83
N SER A 28 1.57 -9.17 -4.30
CA SER A 28 0.49 -10.04 -4.78
C SER A 28 0.05 -9.71 -6.21
N LEU A 29 0.18 -8.45 -6.62
CA LEU A 29 -0.12 -7.98 -7.98
C LEU A 29 1.05 -8.09 -8.95
N GLY A 30 2.26 -8.42 -8.48
CA GLY A 30 3.47 -8.44 -9.31
C GLY A 30 3.88 -7.06 -9.82
N CYS A 31 3.57 -5.99 -9.08
CA CYS A 31 3.89 -4.61 -9.43
C CYS A 31 4.79 -3.96 -8.38
N SER A 32 5.46 -2.86 -8.75
CA SER A 32 6.21 -2.06 -7.78
C SER A 32 5.26 -1.31 -6.83
N PRO A 33 5.62 -1.16 -5.55
CA PRO A 33 4.80 -0.44 -4.57
C PRO A 33 4.59 1.04 -4.93
N THR A 34 5.54 1.67 -5.62
CA THR A 34 5.40 3.02 -6.19
C THR A 34 4.33 3.08 -7.28
N THR A 35 4.30 2.07 -8.17
CA THR A 35 3.28 1.96 -9.22
C THR A 35 1.90 1.76 -8.61
N LEU A 36 1.78 0.87 -7.62
CA LEU A 36 0.52 0.60 -6.93
C LEU A 36 0.04 1.84 -6.15
N LYS A 37 0.96 2.56 -5.48
CA LYS A 37 0.66 3.83 -4.81
C LYS A 37 0.07 4.85 -5.79
N ARG A 38 0.72 5.04 -6.93
CA ARG A 38 0.29 6.00 -7.95
C ARG A 38 -1.08 5.64 -8.51
N LEU A 39 -1.28 4.37 -8.83
CA LEU A 39 -2.54 3.83 -9.35
C LEU A 39 -3.70 3.96 -8.35
N LEU A 40 -3.46 3.72 -7.07
CA LEU A 40 -4.45 3.94 -6.01
C LEU A 40 -4.81 5.43 -5.87
N ILE A 41 -3.83 6.33 -5.86
CA ILE A 41 -4.05 7.78 -5.75
C ILE A 41 -4.81 8.32 -6.98
N GLU A 42 -4.42 7.92 -8.20
CA GLU A 42 -5.10 8.32 -9.44
C GLU A 42 -6.57 7.86 -9.48
N ASN A 43 -6.92 6.82 -8.72
CA ASN A 43 -8.27 6.29 -8.58
C ASN A 43 -8.99 6.74 -7.29
N GLY A 44 -8.45 7.75 -6.60
CA GLY A 44 -9.09 8.36 -5.43
C GLY A 44 -9.01 7.53 -4.14
N VAL A 45 -8.07 6.58 -4.03
CA VAL A 45 -7.85 5.83 -2.80
C VAL A 45 -6.86 6.56 -1.92
N GLU A 46 -7.33 7.01 -0.76
CA GLU A 46 -6.48 7.63 0.25
C GLU A 46 -5.60 6.58 0.94
N ILE A 47 -4.30 6.70 0.73
CA ILE A 47 -3.31 5.83 1.35
C ILE A 47 -2.92 6.45 2.68
N LYS A 48 -3.25 5.77 3.78
CA LYS A 48 -2.82 6.21 5.11
C LYS A 48 -1.28 6.12 5.20
N PRO A 49 -0.56 7.22 5.46
CA PRO A 49 0.86 7.14 5.70
C PRO A 49 1.08 6.30 6.96
N TYR A 50 1.87 5.24 6.84
CA TYR A 50 2.31 4.48 7.99
C TYR A 50 3.24 5.36 8.82
N VAL A 51 2.75 5.83 9.96
CA VAL A 51 3.56 6.53 10.97
C VAL A 51 4.13 5.46 11.88
N ALA A 52 5.42 5.14 11.72
CA ALA A 52 6.10 4.27 12.67
C ALA A 52 6.02 4.89 14.07
N LYS A 53 5.54 4.14 15.05
CA LYS A 53 5.59 4.57 16.46
C LYS A 53 7.07 4.74 16.82
N ARG A 54 7.48 5.98 17.09
CA ARG A 54 8.84 6.29 17.52
C ARG A 54 9.07 5.58 18.85
N TRP A 55 9.89 4.53 18.84
CA TRP A 55 10.32 3.89 20.07
C TRP A 55 11.13 4.91 20.86
N ASN A 56 10.54 5.48 21.91
CA ASN A 56 11.26 6.33 22.85
C ASN A 56 12.14 5.40 23.69
N VAL A 57 13.31 5.07 23.15
CA VAL A 57 14.36 4.33 23.84
C VAL A 57 14.99 5.25 24.88
N ASN A 58 14.29 5.45 26.00
CA ASN A 58 14.91 6.05 27.17
C ASN A 58 15.84 4.98 27.76
N SER A 59 17.07 4.92 27.23
CA SER A 59 18.12 4.02 27.67
C SER A 59 18.37 4.25 29.17
N ILE A 60 17.88 3.34 30.01
CA ILE A 60 18.15 3.34 31.44
C ILE A 60 19.64 3.03 31.57
N ARG A 61 20.40 4.06 31.95
CA ARG A 61 21.84 3.99 32.23
C ARG A 61 21.99 3.33 33.60
N TYR A 62 22.50 2.10 33.63
CA TYR A 62 22.97 1.42 34.82
C TYR A 62 24.46 1.71 35.05
#